data_AF-A0A815A8S2-F1
#
_entry.id   AF-A0A815A8S2-F1
#
_cell.length_a   1.000
_cell.length_b   1.000
_cell.length_c   1.000
_cell.angle_alpha   90.00
_cell.angle_beta   90.00
_cell.angle_gamma   90.00
#
_symmetry.space_group_name_H-M   'P 1'
#
loop_
_entity.id
_entity.type
_entity.pdbx_description
1 polymer ?
#
loop_
_entity_poly.entity_id
_entity_poly.type
_entity_poly.pdbx_seq_one_letter_code
_entity_poly.pdbx_strand_id
1 'polypeptide(L)'
;MGNYSKALGFYEKTLKIFEKALPPNHPQLAQSYNNIGEIYRNMGNYSKALGFYEKTLKIFEKALPPNHPHLATSYNNIGLVYCNMGDYPKALGFYEKALKIFEKALPPNHPLLATSYNNIGQVYNNMGDYPKALEFFEKKALKIFEKALPLNHPSLATSYNNIGEVYRNMGNYSKALGFFEKALKIFEKTLPPTHPDLATSYNNIGLVYYNMVNYSKALSFLEKALTIAQKSLPPTHPLIKIIIDNINRLKTM
;
A
#
# COMPACT_ATOMS: atom_id res chain seq x y z
N MET A 1 6.04 -12.56 13.34
CA MET A 1 7.47 -12.32 13.58
C MET A 1 8.37 -13.50 13.17
N GLY A 2 8.01 -14.76 13.42
CA GLY A 2 8.89 -15.92 13.12
C GLY A 2 9.28 -16.16 11.66
N ASN A 3 8.49 -15.72 10.67
CA ASN A 3 8.81 -15.91 9.25
C ASN A 3 9.84 -14.88 8.73
N TYR A 4 9.72 -13.62 9.15
CA TYR A 4 10.62 -12.54 8.73
C TYR A 4 12.06 -12.76 9.22
N SER A 5 12.26 -13.23 10.46
CA SER A 5 13.60 -13.51 10.97
C SER A 5 14.30 -14.65 10.23
N LYS A 6 13.56 -15.69 9.82
CA LYS A 6 14.11 -16.78 8.99
C LYS A 6 14.46 -16.28 7.60
N ALA A 7 13.56 -15.55 6.95
CA ALA A 7 13.79 -14.96 5.63
C ALA A 7 15.02 -14.03 5.64
N LEU A 8 15.13 -13.17 6.66
CA LEU A 8 16.28 -12.27 6.84
C LEU A 8 17.61 -13.06 6.87
N GLY A 9 17.66 -14.14 7.66
CA GLY A 9 18.85 -14.98 7.75
C GLY A 9 19.27 -15.61 6.41
N PHE A 10 18.32 -15.99 5.55
CA PHE A 10 18.63 -16.50 4.20
C PHE A 10 19.16 -15.40 3.27
N TYR A 11 18.53 -14.21 3.28
CA TYR A 11 18.98 -13.10 2.46
C TYR A 11 20.34 -12.56 2.90
N GLU A 12 20.62 -12.47 4.20
CA GLU A 12 21.94 -12.04 4.71
C GLU A 12 23.05 -13.03 4.35
N LYS A 13 22.77 -14.35 4.38
CA LYS A 13 23.72 -15.36 3.89
C LYS A 13 23.98 -15.24 2.39
N THR A 14 22.92 -15.07 1.61
CA THR A 14 23.00 -14.89 0.15
C THR A 14 23.79 -13.64 -0.21
N LEU A 15 23.51 -12.53 0.48
CA LEU A 15 24.22 -11.27 0.30
C LEU A 15 25.73 -11.44 0.54
N LYS A 16 26.15 -12.13 1.62
CA LYS A 16 27.57 -12.39 1.90
C LYS A 16 28.27 -13.20 0.80
N ILE A 17 27.55 -14.11 0.14
CA ILE A 17 28.09 -14.88 -0.99
C ILE A 17 28.27 -13.95 -2.19
N PHE A 18 27.25 -13.16 -2.51
CA PHE A 18 27.29 -12.22 -3.62
C PHE A 18 28.33 -11.11 -3.43
N GLU A 19 28.52 -10.59 -2.22
CA GLU A 19 29.55 -9.60 -1.91
C GLU A 19 30.97 -10.12 -2.16
N LYS A 20 31.18 -11.45 -2.07
CA LYS A 20 32.47 -12.09 -2.40
C LYS A 20 32.61 -12.45 -3.87
N ALA A 21 31.50 -12.80 -4.52
CA ALA A 21 31.52 -13.37 -5.87
C ALA A 21 31.30 -12.34 -6.99
N LEU A 22 30.71 -11.19 -6.69
CA LEU A 22 30.26 -10.22 -7.69
C LEU A 22 30.96 -8.86 -7.54
N PRO A 23 31.15 -8.11 -8.64
CA PRO A 23 31.62 -6.74 -8.57
C PRO A 23 30.71 -5.85 -7.70
N PRO A 24 31.23 -4.80 -7.04
CA PRO A 24 30.47 -3.98 -6.09
C PRO A 24 29.18 -3.33 -6.63
N ASN A 25 29.07 -3.13 -7.96
CA ASN A 25 27.90 -2.53 -8.60
C ASN A 25 27.03 -3.55 -9.36
N HIS A 26 27.15 -4.85 -9.04
CA HIS A 26 26.39 -5.88 -9.74
C HIS A 26 24.88 -5.80 -9.41
N PRO A 27 23.97 -5.84 -10.39
CA PRO A 27 22.52 -5.72 -10.15
C PRO A 27 21.93 -6.72 -9.14
N GLN A 28 22.50 -7.94 -9.03
CA GLN A 28 22.06 -8.93 -8.03
C GLN A 28 22.35 -8.50 -6.58
N LEU A 29 23.40 -7.71 -6.34
CA LEU A 29 23.66 -7.12 -5.02
C LEU A 29 22.56 -6.12 -4.67
N ALA A 30 22.16 -5.27 -5.62
CA ALA A 30 21.08 -4.33 -5.42
C ALA A 30 19.75 -5.05 -5.11
N GLN A 31 19.41 -6.11 -5.85
CA GLN A 31 18.21 -6.91 -5.54
C GLN A 31 18.25 -7.53 -4.13
N SER A 32 19.41 -8.03 -3.71
CA SER A 32 19.58 -8.59 -2.37
C SER A 32 19.40 -7.54 -1.28
N TYR A 33 20.02 -6.36 -1.44
CA TYR A 33 19.82 -5.25 -0.52
C TYR A 33 18.35 -4.79 -0.50
N ASN A 34 17.67 -4.72 -1.66
CA ASN A 34 16.27 -4.35 -1.73
C ASN A 34 15.38 -5.28 -0.90
N ASN A 35 15.57 -6.60 -1.04
CA ASN A 35 14.78 -7.59 -0.32
C ASN A 35 15.01 -7.53 1.20
N ILE A 36 16.27 -7.29 1.62
CA ILE A 36 16.59 -7.09 3.04
C ILE A 36 15.94 -5.79 3.56
N GLY A 37 15.98 -4.71 2.77
CA GLY A 37 15.31 -3.45 3.09
C GLY A 37 13.80 -3.63 3.28
N GLU A 38 13.16 -4.42 2.42
CA GLU A 38 11.73 -4.75 2.53
C GLU A 38 11.40 -5.50 3.81
N ILE A 39 12.22 -6.49 4.18
CA ILE A 39 12.02 -7.23 5.43
C ILE A 39 12.15 -6.30 6.64
N TYR A 40 13.18 -5.45 6.69
CA TYR A 40 13.34 -4.50 7.79
C TYR A 40 12.18 -3.51 7.88
N ARG A 41 11.67 -3.02 6.73
CA ARG A 41 10.48 -2.17 6.68
C ARG A 41 9.26 -2.89 7.24
N ASN A 42 9.03 -4.14 6.85
CA ASN A 42 7.91 -4.96 7.33
C ASN A 42 8.02 -5.29 8.83
N MET A 43 9.23 -5.28 9.39
CA MET A 43 9.47 -5.38 10.83
C MET A 43 9.36 -4.03 11.57
N GLY A 44 9.07 -2.92 10.86
CA GLY A 44 9.02 -1.56 11.41
C GLY A 44 10.39 -0.94 11.67
N ASN A 45 11.49 -1.58 11.26
CA ASN A 45 12.83 -1.04 11.39
C ASN A 45 13.19 -0.15 10.19
N TYR A 46 12.59 1.04 10.16
CA TYR A 46 12.69 1.97 9.04
C TYR A 46 14.12 2.50 8.80
N SER A 47 14.90 2.72 9.85
CA SER A 47 16.30 3.17 9.72
C SER A 47 17.17 2.14 8.99
N LYS A 48 17.07 0.85 9.36
CA LYS A 48 17.76 -0.21 8.62
C LYS A 48 17.23 -0.35 7.20
N ALA A 49 15.91 -0.27 7.01
CA ALA A 49 15.31 -0.34 5.67
C ALA A 49 15.86 0.74 4.73
N LEU A 50 15.94 2.00 5.19
CA LEU A 50 16.54 3.10 4.43
C LEU A 50 17.98 2.79 4.04
N GLY A 51 18.83 2.37 4.98
CA GLY A 51 20.23 2.07 4.68
C GLY A 51 20.41 0.99 3.60
N PHE A 52 19.51 0.00 3.54
CA PHE A 52 19.51 -1.02 2.50
C PHE A 52 18.96 -0.54 1.15
N TYR A 53 17.90 0.26 1.15
CA TYR A 53 17.37 0.85 -0.08
C TYR A 53 18.30 1.91 -0.68
N GLU A 54 19.04 2.68 0.13
CA GLU A 54 20.06 3.62 -0.35
C GLU A 54 21.24 2.89 -1.01
N LYS A 55 21.68 1.76 -0.43
CA LYS A 55 22.68 0.88 -1.07
C LYS A 55 22.18 0.34 -2.41
N THR A 56 20.92 -0.10 -2.47
CA THR A 56 20.26 -0.55 -3.70
C THR A 56 20.29 0.54 -4.77
N LEU A 57 19.82 1.74 -4.41
CA LEU A 57 19.75 2.89 -5.30
C LEU A 57 21.15 3.25 -5.83
N LYS A 58 22.16 3.34 -4.96
CA LYS A 58 23.54 3.69 -5.33
C LYS A 58 24.15 2.70 -6.33
N ILE A 59 23.84 1.41 -6.21
CA ILE A 59 24.29 0.41 -7.19
C ILE A 59 23.59 0.63 -8.52
N PHE A 60 22.27 0.78 -8.53
CA PHE A 60 21.52 1.00 -9.77
C PHE A 60 21.88 2.31 -10.46
N GLU A 61 22.16 3.39 -9.73
CA GLU A 61 22.61 4.67 -10.30
C GLU A 61 23.94 4.54 -11.04
N LYS A 62 24.80 3.61 -10.62
CA LYS A 62 26.08 3.33 -11.30
C LYS A 62 25.96 2.32 -12.44
N ALA A 63 25.04 1.37 -12.33
CA ALA A 63 24.94 0.22 -13.23
C ALA A 63 23.93 0.40 -14.37
N LEU A 64 22.97 1.33 -14.23
CA LEU A 64 21.81 1.46 -15.11
C LEU A 64 21.71 2.87 -15.70
N PRO A 65 21.05 3.03 -16.86
CA PRO A 65 20.80 4.35 -17.43
C PRO A 65 19.85 5.17 -16.53
N PRO A 66 19.92 6.52 -16.56
CA PRO A 66 19.20 7.39 -15.61
C PRO A 66 17.66 7.22 -15.57
N ASN A 67 17.04 6.74 -16.65
CA ASN A 67 15.59 6.53 -16.72
C ASN A 67 15.21 5.04 -16.57
N HIS A 68 16.09 4.19 -16.04
CA HIS A 68 15.78 2.77 -15.89
C HIS A 68 14.68 2.56 -14.83
N PRO A 69 13.64 1.75 -15.09
CA PRO A 69 12.53 1.49 -14.15
C PRO A 69 12.95 1.06 -12.75
N HIS A 70 14.06 0.32 -12.61
CA HIS A 70 14.60 -0.06 -11.29
C HIS A 70 14.99 1.13 -10.41
N LEU A 71 15.46 2.26 -10.98
CA LEU A 71 15.73 3.47 -10.22
C LEU A 71 14.44 4.05 -9.64
N ALA A 72 13.37 4.08 -10.44
CA ALA A 72 12.05 4.51 -9.97
C ALA A 72 11.53 3.61 -8.85
N THR A 73 11.68 2.29 -8.95
CA THR A 73 11.31 1.36 -7.88
C THR A 73 12.11 1.64 -6.61
N SER A 74 13.42 1.88 -6.69
CA SER A 74 14.23 2.23 -5.52
C SER A 74 13.80 3.54 -4.86
N TYR A 75 13.53 4.59 -5.65
CA TYR A 75 13.00 5.85 -5.12
C TYR A 75 11.63 5.66 -4.48
N ASN A 76 10.72 4.88 -5.08
CA ASN A 76 9.43 4.54 -4.47
C ASN A 76 9.59 3.84 -3.11
N ASN A 77 10.51 2.88 -3.00
CA ASN A 77 10.74 2.16 -1.75
C ASN A 77 11.26 3.08 -0.64
N ILE A 78 12.16 4.02 -0.97
CA ILE A 78 12.63 5.04 -0.02
C ILE A 78 11.51 5.99 0.37
N GLY A 79 10.73 6.48 -0.61
CA GLY A 79 9.57 7.34 -0.37
C GLY A 79 8.54 6.70 0.55
N LEU A 80 8.31 5.39 0.39
CA LEU A 80 7.41 4.61 1.25
C LEU A 80 7.90 4.53 2.69
N VAL A 81 9.19 4.34 2.91
CA VAL A 81 9.74 4.35 4.27
C VAL A 81 9.58 5.74 4.92
N TYR A 82 9.86 6.82 4.21
CA TYR A 82 9.62 8.16 4.74
C TYR A 82 8.14 8.42 5.02
N CYS A 83 7.24 7.94 4.16
CA CYS A 83 5.80 8.03 4.40
C CYS A 83 5.40 7.26 5.66
N ASN A 84 5.95 6.06 5.89
CA ASN A 84 5.70 5.29 7.11
C ASN A 84 6.26 5.94 8.38
N MET A 85 7.31 6.75 8.25
CA MET A 85 7.88 7.57 9.33
C MET A 85 7.13 8.89 9.55
N GLY A 86 6.18 9.25 8.68
CA GLY A 86 5.48 10.55 8.73
C GLY A 86 6.26 11.73 8.14
N ASP A 87 7.42 11.50 7.52
CA ASP A 87 8.18 12.53 6.80
C ASP A 87 7.63 12.69 5.38
N TYR A 88 6.43 13.27 5.31
CA TYR A 88 5.69 13.46 4.06
C TYR A 88 6.42 14.30 3.01
N PRO A 89 7.13 15.40 3.36
CA PRO A 89 7.90 16.17 2.38
C PRO A 89 9.00 15.34 1.71
N LYS A 90 9.77 14.53 2.47
CA LYS A 90 10.75 13.63 1.86
C LYS A 90 10.09 12.55 1.02
N ALA A 91 8.99 11.96 1.52
CA ALA A 91 8.24 10.96 0.77
C ALA A 91 7.81 11.48 -0.61
N LEU A 92 7.23 12.68 -0.68
CA LEU A 92 6.85 13.33 -1.94
C LEU A 92 8.05 13.52 -2.86
N GLY A 93 9.17 14.07 -2.36
CA GLY A 93 10.36 14.29 -3.19
C GLY A 93 10.93 13.00 -3.80
N PHE A 94 10.83 11.87 -3.09
CA PHE A 94 11.22 10.56 -3.63
C PHE A 94 10.19 10.00 -4.63
N TYR A 95 8.89 10.09 -4.34
CA TYR A 95 7.85 9.64 -5.25
C TYR A 95 7.80 10.45 -6.55
N GLU A 96 8.05 11.76 -6.50
CA GLU A 96 8.14 12.62 -7.70
C GLU A 96 9.33 12.25 -8.58
N LYS A 97 10.49 11.92 -8.00
CA LYS A 97 11.64 11.39 -8.75
C LYS A 97 11.30 10.08 -9.45
N ALA A 98 10.64 9.15 -8.74
CA ALA A 98 10.21 7.89 -9.31
C ALA A 98 9.21 8.08 -10.47
N LEU A 99 8.21 8.94 -10.26
CA LEU A 99 7.20 9.29 -11.26
C LEU A 99 7.86 9.85 -12.52
N LYS A 100 8.77 10.81 -12.39
CA LYS A 100 9.48 11.43 -13.52
C LYS A 100 10.28 10.42 -14.36
N ILE A 101 10.84 9.40 -13.72
CA ILE A 101 11.52 8.31 -14.44
C ILE A 101 10.51 7.45 -15.18
N PHE A 102 9.42 7.04 -14.53
CA PHE A 102 8.39 6.23 -15.16
C PHE A 102 7.70 6.96 -16.32
N GLU A 103 7.43 8.26 -16.22
CA GLU A 103 6.84 9.07 -17.29
C GLU A 103 7.72 9.11 -18.55
N LYS A 104 9.04 9.00 -18.39
CA LYS A 104 9.99 8.92 -19.51
C LYS A 104 10.17 7.51 -20.06
N ALA A 105 10.05 6.50 -19.20
CA ALA A 105 10.39 5.12 -19.52
C ALA A 105 9.19 4.28 -20.00
N LEU A 106 7.96 4.70 -19.70
CA LEU A 106 6.76 3.89 -19.86
C LEU A 106 5.68 4.62 -20.68
N PRO A 107 4.78 3.88 -21.35
CA PRO A 107 3.66 4.50 -22.05
C PRO A 107 2.69 5.19 -21.06
N PRO A 108 1.94 6.23 -21.50
CA PRO A 108 1.13 7.07 -20.60
C PRO A 108 0.08 6.35 -19.75
N ASN A 109 -0.42 5.18 -20.19
CA ASN A 109 -1.40 4.38 -19.44
C ASN A 109 -0.75 3.16 -18.75
N HIS A 110 0.56 3.17 -18.52
CA HIS A 110 1.20 2.03 -17.84
C HIS A 110 0.77 1.95 -16.35
N PRO A 111 0.38 0.78 -15.83
CA PRO A 111 -0.09 0.63 -14.44
C PRO A 111 0.90 1.14 -13.37
N LEU A 112 2.21 1.09 -13.63
CA LEU A 112 3.22 1.64 -12.72
C LEU A 112 3.11 3.16 -12.52
N LEU A 113 2.65 3.92 -13.53
CA LEU A 113 2.36 5.36 -13.36
C LEU A 113 1.21 5.57 -12.39
N ALA A 114 0.16 4.75 -12.49
CA ALA A 114 -0.97 4.78 -11.58
C ALA A 114 -0.56 4.43 -10.14
N THR A 115 0.33 3.45 -9.96
CA THR A 115 0.90 3.14 -8.63
C THR A 115 1.67 4.35 -8.06
N SER A 116 2.49 5.03 -8.86
CA SER A 116 3.18 6.25 -8.41
C SER A 116 2.22 7.38 -8.04
N TYR A 117 1.17 7.61 -8.83
CA TYR A 117 0.15 8.59 -8.47
C TYR A 117 -0.61 8.21 -7.20
N ASN A 118 -0.94 6.93 -7.00
CA ASN A 118 -1.54 6.44 -5.76
C ASN A 118 -0.64 6.71 -4.54
N ASN A 119 0.67 6.47 -4.65
CA ASN A 119 1.60 6.74 -3.55
C ASN A 119 1.61 8.23 -3.16
N ILE A 120 1.64 9.13 -4.15
CA ILE A 120 1.56 10.57 -3.93
C ILE A 120 0.21 10.97 -3.32
N GLY A 121 -0.89 10.44 -3.84
CA GLY A 121 -2.23 10.66 -3.30
C GLY A 121 -2.36 10.22 -1.84
N GLN A 122 -1.73 9.10 -1.47
CA GLN A 122 -1.71 8.62 -0.09
C GLN A 122 -0.98 9.59 0.85
N VAL A 123 0.13 10.18 0.39
CA VAL A 123 0.83 11.20 1.19
C VAL A 123 -0.06 12.41 1.44
N TYR A 124 -0.74 12.93 0.41
CA TYR A 124 -1.68 14.05 0.58
C TYR A 124 -2.87 13.69 1.48
N ASN A 125 -3.41 12.47 1.38
CA ASN A 125 -4.46 12.01 2.29
C ASN A 125 -3.98 12.00 3.75
N ASN A 126 -2.77 11.50 4.01
CA ASN A 126 -2.19 11.48 5.34
C ASN A 126 -1.91 12.89 5.89
N MET A 127 -1.63 13.85 5.02
CA MET A 127 -1.51 15.28 5.37
C MET A 127 -2.86 15.99 5.56
N GLY A 128 -3.98 15.33 5.27
CA GLY A 128 -5.32 15.93 5.30
C GLY A 128 -5.64 16.83 4.09
N ASP A 129 -4.77 16.89 3.07
CA ASP A 129 -5.03 17.59 1.81
C ASP A 129 -5.88 16.71 0.88
N TYR A 130 -7.13 16.51 1.28
CA TYR A 130 -8.09 15.65 0.57
C TYR A 130 -8.34 16.07 -0.88
N PRO A 131 -8.43 17.37 -1.24
CA PRO A 131 -8.56 17.77 -2.64
C PRO A 131 -7.39 17.31 -3.52
N LYS A 132 -6.14 17.45 -3.05
CA LYS A 132 -4.99 16.92 -3.80
C LYS A 132 -4.97 15.40 -3.80
N ALA A 133 -5.31 14.74 -2.69
CA ALA A 133 -5.42 13.29 -2.65
C ALA A 133 -6.38 12.76 -3.74
N LEU A 134 -7.56 13.38 -3.88
CA LEU A 134 -8.53 13.03 -4.95
C LEU A 134 -8.03 13.38 -6.36
N GLU A 135 -7.25 14.45 -6.53
CA GLU A 135 -6.61 14.74 -7.82
C GLU A 135 -5.71 13.57 -8.26
N PHE A 136 -4.87 13.06 -7.36
CA PHE A 136 -3.98 11.96 -7.68
C PHE A 136 -4.68 10.61 -7.77
N PHE A 137 -5.59 10.31 -6.82
CA PHE A 137 -6.30 9.04 -6.81
C PHE A 137 -7.35 8.92 -7.92
N GLU A 138 -8.28 9.87 -8.01
CA GLU A 138 -9.47 9.77 -8.88
C GLU A 138 -9.16 10.25 -10.31
N LYS A 139 -8.45 11.37 -10.46
CA LYS A 139 -8.22 11.98 -11.79
C LYS A 139 -7.01 11.41 -12.54
N LYS A 140 -6.01 10.89 -11.83
CA LYS A 140 -4.78 10.34 -12.43
C LYS A 140 -4.72 8.81 -12.33
N ALA A 141 -4.59 8.26 -11.12
CA ALA A 141 -4.35 6.83 -10.93
C ALA A 141 -5.51 5.95 -11.40
N LEU A 142 -6.73 6.22 -10.92
CA LEU A 142 -7.90 5.42 -11.25
C LEU A 142 -8.16 5.42 -12.76
N LYS A 143 -8.01 6.56 -13.44
CA LYS A 143 -8.21 6.65 -14.90
C LYS A 143 -7.23 5.81 -15.71
N ILE A 144 -5.99 5.68 -15.25
CA ILE A 144 -5.01 4.79 -15.87
C ILE A 144 -5.38 3.34 -15.61
N PHE A 145 -5.69 2.98 -14.36
CA PHE A 145 -6.08 1.60 -14.03
C PHE A 145 -7.36 1.15 -14.77
N GLU A 146 -8.39 2.01 -14.88
CA GLU A 146 -9.62 1.73 -15.63
C GLU A 146 -9.35 1.43 -17.12
N LYS A 147 -8.33 2.05 -17.71
CA LYS A 147 -7.94 1.84 -19.10
C LYS A 147 -7.03 0.63 -19.29
N ALA A 148 -6.13 0.38 -18.35
CA ALA A 148 -5.03 -0.56 -18.51
C ALA A 148 -5.33 -1.96 -17.96
N LEU A 149 -6.30 -2.10 -17.06
CA LEU A 149 -6.55 -3.32 -16.31
C LEU A 149 -7.95 -3.88 -16.56
N PRO A 150 -8.14 -5.21 -16.43
CA PRO A 150 -9.46 -5.82 -16.42
C PRO A 150 -10.33 -5.26 -15.28
N LEU A 151 -11.65 -5.23 -15.49
CA LEU A 151 -12.64 -4.64 -14.56
C LEU A 151 -12.59 -5.19 -13.13
N ASN A 152 -12.15 -6.43 -12.93
CA ASN A 152 -12.04 -7.06 -11.61
C ASN A 152 -10.58 -7.12 -11.11
N HIS A 153 -9.65 -6.32 -11.65
CA HIS A 153 -8.26 -6.36 -11.20
C HIS A 153 -8.13 -5.85 -9.75
N PRO A 154 -7.39 -6.52 -8.85
CA PRO A 154 -7.26 -6.10 -7.45
C PRO A 154 -6.79 -4.65 -7.25
N SER A 155 -5.92 -4.13 -8.12
CA SER A 155 -5.48 -2.72 -8.06
C SER A 155 -6.60 -1.69 -8.23
N LEU A 156 -7.68 -2.03 -8.95
CA LEU A 156 -8.88 -1.18 -9.00
C LEU A 156 -9.58 -1.15 -7.64
N ALA A 157 -9.70 -2.30 -6.97
CA ALA A 157 -10.28 -2.39 -5.64
C ALA A 157 -9.48 -1.57 -4.62
N THR A 158 -8.15 -1.68 -4.63
CA THR A 158 -7.27 -0.83 -3.80
C THR A 158 -7.48 0.65 -4.07
N SER A 159 -7.58 1.06 -5.34
CA SER A 159 -7.79 2.46 -5.71
C SER A 159 -9.15 2.97 -5.25
N TYR A 160 -10.21 2.18 -5.40
CA TYR A 160 -11.53 2.51 -4.88
C TYR A 160 -11.55 2.61 -3.35
N ASN A 161 -10.86 1.72 -2.63
CA ASN A 161 -10.73 1.83 -1.18
C ASN A 161 -10.04 3.14 -0.76
N ASN A 162 -8.94 3.52 -1.41
CA ASN A 162 -8.24 4.78 -1.10
C ASN A 162 -9.14 6.00 -1.33
N ILE A 163 -9.88 6.03 -2.44
CA ILE A 163 -10.82 7.11 -2.73
C ILE A 163 -11.98 7.14 -1.72
N GLY A 164 -12.52 5.96 -1.37
CA GLY A 164 -13.58 5.82 -0.38
C GLY A 164 -13.15 6.33 0.99
N GLU A 165 -11.90 6.06 1.39
CA GLU A 165 -11.32 6.56 2.63
C GLU A 165 -11.21 8.09 2.63
N VAL A 166 -10.75 8.70 1.54
CA VAL A 166 -10.69 10.17 1.43
C VAL A 166 -12.09 10.78 1.58
N TYR A 167 -13.09 10.25 0.88
CA TYR A 167 -14.47 10.74 1.01
C TYR A 167 -15.05 10.52 2.41
N ARG A 168 -14.72 9.41 3.09
CA ARG A 168 -15.13 9.16 4.48
C ARG A 168 -14.52 10.21 5.40
N ASN A 169 -13.24 10.51 5.24
CA ASN A 169 -12.53 11.51 6.04
C ASN A 169 -13.05 12.93 5.80
N MET A 170 -13.59 13.21 4.61
CA MET A 170 -14.31 14.46 4.29
C MET A 170 -15.76 14.50 4.80
N GLY A 171 -16.26 13.42 5.42
CA GLY A 171 -17.66 13.31 5.85
C GLY A 171 -18.65 13.04 4.71
N ASN A 172 -18.18 12.80 3.48
CA ASN A 172 -19.03 12.45 2.34
C ASN A 172 -19.29 10.93 2.32
N TYR A 173 -20.11 10.48 3.27
CA TYR A 173 -20.37 9.07 3.50
C TYR A 173 -21.06 8.36 2.33
N SER A 174 -21.92 9.06 1.58
CA SER A 174 -22.59 8.50 0.40
C SER A 174 -21.59 8.15 -0.70
N LYS A 175 -20.65 9.06 -1.02
CA LYS A 175 -19.59 8.76 -1.99
C LYS A 175 -18.65 7.67 -1.47
N ALA A 176 -18.24 7.76 -0.20
CA ALA A 176 -17.39 6.75 0.42
C ALA A 176 -17.99 5.34 0.30
N LEU A 177 -19.27 5.18 0.62
CA LEU A 177 -19.99 3.92 0.52
C LEU A 177 -19.96 3.38 -0.92
N GLY A 178 -20.29 4.22 -1.92
CA GLY A 178 -20.29 3.81 -3.32
C GLY A 178 -18.91 3.34 -3.81
N PHE A 179 -17.82 3.94 -3.32
CA PHE A 179 -16.46 3.49 -3.64
C PHE A 179 -16.08 2.19 -2.90
N PHE A 180 -16.37 2.08 -1.61
CA PHE A 180 -16.10 0.84 -0.86
C PHE A 180 -16.91 -0.35 -1.39
N GLU A 181 -18.15 -0.16 -1.83
CA GLU A 181 -18.96 -1.21 -2.45
C GLU A 181 -18.38 -1.68 -3.79
N LYS A 182 -17.82 -0.76 -4.61
CA LYS A 182 -17.10 -1.13 -5.83
C LYS A 182 -15.86 -1.98 -5.52
N ALA A 183 -15.09 -1.61 -4.50
CA ALA A 183 -13.92 -2.38 -4.07
C ALA A 183 -14.32 -3.77 -3.56
N LEU A 184 -15.33 -3.84 -2.68
CA LEU A 184 -15.85 -5.09 -2.14
C LEU A 184 -16.32 -6.03 -3.26
N LYS A 185 -17.07 -5.52 -4.23
CA LYS A 185 -17.56 -6.32 -5.37
C LYS A 185 -16.42 -6.97 -6.18
N ILE A 186 -15.29 -6.28 -6.33
CA ILE A 186 -14.12 -6.83 -7.02
C ILE A 186 -13.49 -7.94 -6.16
N PHE A 187 -13.29 -7.68 -4.87
CA PHE A 187 -12.69 -8.66 -3.98
C PHE A 187 -13.56 -9.92 -3.81
N GLU A 188 -14.88 -9.79 -3.73
CA GLU A 188 -15.79 -10.94 -3.64
C GLU A 188 -15.72 -11.85 -4.88
N LYS A 189 -15.39 -11.27 -6.05
CA LYS A 189 -15.23 -12.03 -7.30
C LYS A 189 -13.86 -12.66 -7.46
N THR A 190 -12.84 -12.15 -6.79
CA THR A 190 -11.43 -12.49 -7.09
C THR A 190 -10.70 -13.17 -5.95
N LEU A 191 -11.22 -13.06 -4.73
CA LEU A 191 -10.57 -13.58 -3.55
C LEU A 191 -11.41 -14.70 -2.91
N PRO A 192 -10.76 -15.65 -2.21
CA PRO A 192 -11.47 -16.61 -1.37
C PRO A 192 -12.37 -15.90 -0.34
N PRO A 193 -13.53 -16.45 0.03
CA PRO A 193 -14.46 -15.81 0.97
C PRO A 193 -13.88 -15.48 2.36
N THR A 194 -12.76 -16.11 2.72
CA THR A 194 -12.04 -15.87 3.98
C THR A 194 -10.91 -14.87 3.85
N HIS A 195 -10.64 -14.29 2.68
CA HIS A 195 -9.46 -13.44 2.48
C HIS A 195 -9.48 -12.18 3.38
N PRO A 196 -8.36 -11.80 4.02
CA PRO A 196 -8.29 -10.63 4.90
C PRO A 196 -8.77 -9.31 4.28
N ASP A 197 -8.54 -9.10 2.99
CA ASP A 197 -9.00 -7.88 2.28
C ASP A 197 -10.52 -7.75 2.24
N LEU A 198 -11.26 -8.86 2.27
CA LEU A 198 -12.71 -8.82 2.44
C LEU A 198 -13.06 -8.31 3.83
N ALA A 199 -12.40 -8.79 4.88
CA ALA A 199 -12.62 -8.30 6.24
C ALA A 199 -12.37 -6.78 6.34
N THR A 200 -11.27 -6.29 5.77
CA THR A 200 -10.98 -4.84 5.71
C THR A 200 -12.08 -4.07 4.98
N SER A 201 -12.58 -4.59 3.86
CA SER A 201 -13.64 -3.93 3.07
C SER A 201 -14.96 -3.88 3.83
N TYR A 202 -15.37 -4.99 4.46
CA TYR A 202 -16.55 -5.02 5.32
C TYR A 202 -16.42 -4.07 6.52
N ASN A 203 -15.25 -4.00 7.15
CA ASN A 203 -14.99 -3.05 8.23
C ASN A 203 -15.12 -1.58 7.77
N ASN A 204 -14.56 -1.24 6.60
CA ASN A 204 -14.66 0.11 6.05
C ASN A 204 -16.11 0.54 5.81
N ILE A 205 -16.93 -0.35 5.24
CA ILE A 205 -18.36 -0.09 5.04
C ILE A 205 -19.10 0.02 6.38
N GLY A 206 -18.79 -0.86 7.35
CA GLY A 206 -19.35 -0.79 8.70
C GLY A 206 -19.07 0.55 9.39
N LEU A 207 -17.85 1.07 9.26
CA LEU A 207 -17.48 2.40 9.76
C LEU A 207 -18.23 3.53 9.06
N VAL A 208 -18.48 3.44 7.76
CA VAL A 208 -19.30 4.44 7.05
C VAL A 208 -20.73 4.44 7.59
N TYR A 209 -21.34 3.26 7.76
CA TYR A 209 -22.69 3.17 8.36
C TYR A 209 -22.72 3.67 9.81
N TYR A 210 -21.66 3.43 10.58
CA TYR A 210 -21.51 4.00 11.92
C TYR A 210 -21.52 5.54 11.88
N ASN A 211 -20.75 6.14 10.97
CA ASN A 211 -20.72 7.59 10.81
C ASN A 211 -22.04 8.18 10.31
N MET A 212 -22.86 7.38 9.62
CA MET A 212 -24.22 7.73 9.20
C MET A 212 -25.28 7.47 10.29
N VAL A 213 -24.89 7.08 11.51
CA VAL A 213 -25.80 6.72 12.62
C VAL A 213 -26.72 5.54 12.28
N ASN A 214 -26.33 4.71 11.31
CA ASN A 214 -27.04 3.48 10.95
C ASN A 214 -26.39 2.30 11.68
N TYR A 215 -26.58 2.26 13.01
CA TYR A 215 -25.87 1.34 13.89
C TYR A 215 -26.21 -0.13 13.64
N SER A 216 -27.43 -0.44 13.19
CA SER A 216 -27.83 -1.82 12.85
C SER A 216 -27.05 -2.35 11.65
N LYS A 217 -26.94 -1.57 10.56
CA LYS A 217 -26.10 -1.94 9.42
C LYS A 217 -24.63 -1.95 9.79
N ALA A 218 -24.16 -0.95 10.54
CA ALA A 218 -22.77 -0.89 10.99
C ALA A 218 -22.35 -2.17 11.73
N LEU A 219 -23.17 -2.61 12.70
CA LEU A 219 -22.92 -3.83 13.47
C LEU A 219 -22.88 -5.06 12.55
N SER A 220 -23.86 -5.22 11.66
CA SER A 220 -23.91 -6.36 10.72
C SER A 220 -22.65 -6.46 9.85
N PHE A 221 -22.17 -5.33 9.31
CA PHE A 221 -20.95 -5.30 8.50
C PHE A 221 -19.70 -5.61 9.33
N LEU A 222 -19.60 -5.06 10.55
CA LEU A 222 -18.45 -5.29 11.43
C LEU A 222 -18.38 -6.73 11.95
N GLU A 223 -19.51 -7.35 12.28
CA GLU A 223 -19.58 -8.76 12.68
C GLU A 223 -19.14 -9.69 11.54
N LYS A 224 -19.55 -9.38 10.30
CA LYS A 224 -19.06 -10.10 9.12
C LYS A 224 -17.56 -9.92 8.92
N ALA A 225 -17.05 -8.69 9.08
CA ALA A 225 -15.62 -8.42 9.03
C ALA A 225 -14.83 -9.23 10.08
N LEU A 226 -15.33 -9.26 11.32
CA LEU A 226 -14.70 -10.00 12.42
C LEU A 226 -14.65 -11.50 12.14
N THR A 227 -15.77 -12.05 11.65
CA THR A 227 -15.88 -13.47 11.29
C THR A 227 -14.84 -13.87 10.23
N ILE A 228 -14.68 -13.05 9.19
CA ILE A 228 -13.70 -13.30 8.11
C ILE A 228 -12.27 -13.20 8.67
N ALA A 229 -11.99 -12.16 9.45
CA ALA A 229 -10.66 -11.93 10.04
C ALA A 229 -10.24 -13.08 10.97
N GLN A 230 -11.13 -13.54 11.85
CA GLN A 230 -10.85 -14.65 12.77
C GLN A 230 -10.57 -15.98 12.05
N LYS A 231 -11.17 -16.20 10.87
CA LYS A 231 -10.95 -17.41 10.06
C LYS A 231 -9.62 -17.40 9.29
N SER A 232 -9.01 -16.24 9.08
CA SER A 232 -7.88 -16.08 8.15
C SER A 232 -6.60 -15.52 8.78
N LEU A 233 -6.71 -14.92 9.96
CA LEU A 233 -5.62 -14.23 10.62
C LEU A 233 -5.38 -14.81 12.01
N PRO A 234 -4.12 -14.76 12.52
CA PRO A 234 -3.85 -15.15 13.90
C PRO A 234 -4.62 -14.22 14.85
N PRO A 235 -5.06 -14.71 16.03
CA PRO A 235 -5.81 -13.91 17.00
C PRO A 235 -5.13 -12.60 17.43
N THR A 236 -3.79 -12.54 17.34
CA THR A 236 -2.98 -11.37 17.67
C THR A 236 -2.89 -10.34 16.54
N HIS A 237 -3.54 -10.58 15.39
CA HIS A 237 -3.46 -9.68 14.25
C HIS A 237 -4.15 -8.33 14.56
N PRO A 238 -3.52 -7.18 14.28
CA PRO A 238 -4.08 -5.85 14.62
C PRO A 238 -5.49 -5.61 14.08
N LEU A 239 -5.80 -6.10 12.88
CA LEU A 239 -7.13 -5.97 12.27
C LEU A 239 -8.25 -6.54 13.15
N ILE A 240 -8.03 -7.70 13.80
CA ILE A 240 -9.04 -8.31 14.67
C ILE A 240 -9.35 -7.38 15.85
N LYS A 241 -8.30 -6.83 16.47
CA LYS A 241 -8.45 -5.87 17.57
C LYS A 241 -9.21 -4.62 17.14
N ILE A 242 -8.85 -4.04 15.99
CA ILE A 242 -9.51 -2.85 15.45
C ILE A 242 -11.02 -3.09 15.26
N ILE A 243 -11.40 -4.23 14.67
CA ILE A 243 -12.81 -4.55 14.43
C ILE A 243 -13.57 -4.74 15.76
N ILE A 244 -12.96 -5.42 16.74
CA ILE A 244 -13.56 -5.60 18.07
C ILE A 244 -13.77 -4.24 18.76
N ASP A 245 -12.78 -3.35 18.71
CA ASP A 245 -12.88 -2.02 19.30
C ASP A 245 -14.02 -1.21 18.64
N ASN A 246 -14.18 -1.32 17.31
CA ASN A 246 -15.29 -0.70 16.57
C ASN A 246 -16.66 -1.26 16.99
N ILE A 247 -16.77 -2.57 17.17
CA ILE A 247 -18.01 -3.23 17.65
C ILE A 247 -18.35 -2.80 19.08
N ASN A 248 -17.35 -2.74 19.96
CA ASN A 248 -17.55 -2.33 21.35
C ASN A 248 -18.04 -0.88 21.44
N ARG A 249 -17.46 0.02 20.64
CA ARG A 249 -17.89 1.41 20.55
C ARG A 249 -19.34 1.57 20.10
N LEU A 250 -19.82 0.68 19.23
CA LEU A 250 -21.23 0.63 18.81
C LEU A 250 -22.16 0.18 19.94
N LYS A 251 -21.75 -0.81 20.73
CA LYS A 251 -22.57 -1.38 21.83
C LYS A 251 -22.74 -0.43 23.02
N THR A 252 -21.93 0.60 23.11
CA THR A 252 -22.00 1.64 24.15
C THR A 252 -22.85 2.85 23.77
N MET A 253 -23.42 2.88 22.55
CA MET A 253 -24.31 3.95 22.06
C MET A 253 -25.78 3.56 22.22
#